data_AF-A0A4Y2UDT6-F1
#
_entry.id   AF-A0A4Y2UDT6-F1
#
_cell.length_a   1.000
_cell.length_b   1.000
_cell.length_c   1.000
_cell.angle_alpha   90.00
_cell.angle_beta   90.00
_cell.angle_gamma   90.00
#
_symmetry.space_group_name_H-M   'P 1'
#
loop_
_entity.id
_entity.type
_entity.pdbx_description
1 polymer ?
#
loop_
_entity_poly.entity_id
_entity_poly.type
_entity_poly.pdbx_seq_one_letter_code
_entity_poly.pdbx_strand_id
1 'polypeptide(L)'
;MMLCLLTLSLLNLLITATADCSNVKEKYVSGSNTNVYEALQFLRNNDRRASVVANKASIANWNYQSNLTEPNKKAMVSVKQFQGCGE
;
A
#
# COMPACT_ATOMS: atom_id res chain seq x y z
N MET A 1 15.86 -31.21 -32.31
CA MET A 1 15.55 -29.76 -32.31
C MET A 1 14.30 -29.42 -31.49
N MET A 2 13.18 -30.12 -31.70
CA MET A 2 11.91 -29.88 -30.97
C MET A 2 11.97 -30.18 -29.46
N LEU A 3 12.71 -31.22 -29.05
CA LEU A 3 12.89 -31.58 -27.64
C LEU A 3 13.66 -30.50 -26.84
N CYS A 4 14.71 -29.92 -27.42
CA CYS A 4 15.46 -28.83 -26.78
C CYS A 4 14.60 -27.57 -26.56
N LEU A 5 13.73 -27.26 -27.52
CA LEU A 5 12.85 -26.08 -27.43
C LEU A 5 11.83 -26.24 -26.30
N LEU A 6 11.31 -27.47 -26.11
CA LEU A 6 10.40 -27.78 -25.01
C LEU A 6 11.11 -27.76 -23.65
N THR A 7 12.37 -28.22 -23.58
CA THR A 7 13.14 -28.15 -22.32
C THR A 7 13.51 -26.71 -21.96
N LEU A 8 13.81 -25.86 -22.95
CA LEU A 8 14.11 -24.45 -22.74
C LEU A 8 12.86 -23.67 -22.28
N SER A 9 11.69 -23.97 -22.84
CA SER A 9 10.43 -23.32 -22.41
C SER A 9 10.04 -23.75 -20.99
N LEU A 10 10.20 -25.02 -20.64
CA LEU A 10 9.92 -25.53 -19.29
C LEU A 10 10.87 -24.92 -18.25
N LEU A 11 12.14 -24.73 -18.60
CA LEU A 11 13.14 -24.12 -17.73
C LEU A 11 12.80 -22.64 -17.44
N ASN A 12 12.39 -21.89 -18.47
CA ASN A 12 11.95 -20.50 -18.30
C ASN A 12 10.70 -20.38 -17.43
N LEU A 13 9.76 -21.33 -17.55
CA LEU A 13 8.56 -21.37 -16.71
C LEU A 13 8.87 -21.69 -15.25
N LEU A 14 9.87 -22.55 -15.01
CA LEU A 14 10.32 -22.89 -13.65
C LEU A 14 11.01 -21.69 -12.99
N ILE A 15 11.84 -20.95 -13.72
CA ILE A 15 12.54 -19.75 -13.22
C ILE A 15 11.55 -18.65 -12.80
N THR A 16 10.47 -18.44 -13.55
CA THR A 16 9.45 -17.43 -13.20
C THR A 16 8.55 -17.87 -12.06
N ALA A 17 8.28 -19.18 -11.90
CA ALA A 17 7.47 -19.71 -10.80
C ALA A 17 8.19 -19.68 -9.44
N THR A 18 9.52 -19.74 -9.42
CA THR A 18 10.34 -19.64 -8.20
C THR A 18 10.85 -18.23 -7.93
N ALA A 19 10.46 -17.24 -8.73
CA ALA A 19 10.70 -15.83 -8.42
C ALA A 19 9.84 -15.47 -7.21
N ASP A 20 10.35 -15.79 -6.02
CA ASP A 20 9.79 -15.41 -4.75
C ASP A 20 9.62 -13.90 -4.76
N CYS A 21 8.37 -13.44 -4.89
CA CYS A 21 7.99 -12.05 -4.78
C CYS A 21 8.04 -11.67 -3.30
N SER A 22 9.21 -11.84 -2.68
CA SER A 22 9.51 -11.34 -1.36
C SER A 22 9.61 -9.83 -1.47
N ASN A 23 8.45 -9.18 -1.55
CA ASN A 23 8.26 -7.80 -1.16
C ASN A 23 8.44 -7.76 0.36
N VAL A 24 9.64 -8.06 0.83
CA VAL A 24 10.02 -7.77 2.20
C VAL A 24 10.09 -6.24 2.23
N LYS A 25 8.94 -5.62 2.51
CA LYS A 25 8.96 -4.29 3.12
C LYS A 25 9.86 -4.46 4.32
N GLU A 26 11.06 -3.87 4.25
CA GLU A 26 12.01 -3.90 5.35
C GLU A 26 11.22 -3.61 6.62
N LYS A 27 11.19 -4.59 7.52
CA LYS A 27 10.50 -4.41 8.79
C LYS A 27 11.19 -3.23 9.45
N TYR A 28 10.47 -2.11 9.63
CA TYR A 28 10.99 -0.94 10.33
C TYR A 28 11.71 -1.41 11.58
N VAL A 29 12.98 -1.00 11.72
CA VAL A 29 13.78 -1.30 12.91
C VAL A 29 13.00 -0.79 14.11
N SER A 30 12.40 -1.72 14.85
CA SER A 30 11.60 -1.39 16.02
C SER A 30 12.55 -1.01 17.15
N GLY A 31 12.78 0.28 17.35
CA GLY A 31 13.49 0.78 18.53
C GLY A 31 12.67 0.60 19.80
N SER A 32 13.32 0.49 20.96
CA SER A 32 12.61 0.55 22.24
C SER A 32 12.44 2.01 22.67
N ASN A 33 11.19 2.50 22.68
CA ASN A 33 10.88 3.77 23.33
C ASN A 33 10.77 3.53 24.84
N THR A 34 11.81 3.90 25.59
CA THR A 34 11.80 3.83 27.06
C THR A 34 10.97 4.97 27.69
N ASN A 35 10.73 6.05 26.92
CA ASN A 35 9.88 7.16 27.32
C ASN A 35 8.40 6.89 26.98
N VAL A 36 7.66 6.35 27.95
CA VAL A 36 6.23 6.02 27.81
C VAL A 36 5.38 7.26 27.50
N TYR A 37 5.72 8.43 28.05
CA TYR A 37 4.95 9.65 27.84
C TYR A 37 4.98 10.09 26.38
N GLU A 38 6.17 10.14 25.77
CA GLU A 38 6.33 10.51 24.36
C GLU A 38 5.68 9.49 23.43
N ALA A 39 5.78 8.20 23.74
CA ALA A 39 5.13 7.14 22.97
C ALA A 39 3.60 7.30 22.96
N LEU A 40 2.99 7.54 24.13
CA LEU A 40 1.55 7.77 24.23
C LEU A 40 1.13 9.06 23.50
N GLN A 41 1.95 10.11 23.57
CA GLN A 41 1.67 11.35 22.85
C GLN A 41 1.76 11.17 21.34
N PHE A 42 2.74 10.40 20.85
CA PHE A 42 2.84 10.01 19.45
C PHE A 42 1.59 9.26 19.01
N LEU A 43 1.17 8.21 19.73
CA LEU A 43 0.00 7.41 19.39
C LEU A 43 -1.27 8.27 19.27
N ARG A 44 -1.54 9.13 20.26
CA ARG A 44 -2.69 10.05 20.22
C ARG A 44 -2.65 10.97 18.99
N ASN A 45 -1.48 11.52 18.69
CA ASN A 45 -1.31 12.40 17.55
C ASN A 45 -1.46 11.66 16.22
N ASN A 46 -0.91 10.45 16.13
CA ASN A 46 -0.99 9.59 14.97
C ASN A 46 -2.44 9.19 14.70
N ASP A 47 -3.15 8.67 15.70
CA ASP A 47 -4.55 8.26 15.56
C ASP A 47 -5.44 9.42 15.11
N ARG A 48 -5.23 10.61 15.66
CA ARG A 48 -5.94 11.83 15.23
C ARG A 48 -5.63 12.20 13.77
N ARG A 49 -4.39 12.08 13.32
CA ARG A 49 -4.01 12.41 11.93
C ARG A 49 -4.52 11.34 10.95
N ALA A 50 -4.29 10.07 11.28
CA ALA A 50 -4.68 8.93 10.47
C ALA A 50 -6.20 8.86 10.29
N SER A 51 -6.98 9.07 11.35
CA SER A 51 -8.45 9.09 11.27
C SER A 51 -8.98 10.17 10.33
N VAL A 52 -8.42 11.39 10.37
CA VAL A 52 -8.81 12.47 9.46
C VAL A 52 -8.52 12.11 7.99
N VAL A 53 -7.34 11.55 7.73
CA VAL A 53 -6.95 11.12 6.37
C VAL A 53 -7.84 9.98 5.89
N ALA A 54 -8.07 8.97 6.73
CA ALA A 54 -8.92 7.83 6.41
C ALA A 54 -10.37 8.28 6.10
N ASN A 55 -10.94 9.14 6.94
CA ASN A 55 -12.30 9.66 6.72
C ASN A 55 -12.42 10.40 5.37
N LYS A 56 -11.47 11.29 5.04
CA LYS A 56 -11.46 11.98 3.75
C LYS A 56 -11.44 11.01 2.57
N ALA A 57 -10.65 9.95 2.65
CA ALA A 57 -10.60 8.93 1.60
C ALA A 57 -11.90 8.14 1.51
N SER A 58 -12.49 7.75 2.63
CA SER A 58 -13.77 7.07 2.69
C SER A 58 -14.88 7.91 2.05
N ILE A 59 -14.96 9.21 2.38
CA ILE A 59 -15.94 10.13 1.80
C ILE A 59 -15.72 10.28 0.29
N ALA A 60 -14.48 10.52 -0.16
CA ALA A 60 -14.20 10.70 -1.58
C ALA A 60 -14.52 9.44 -2.40
N ASN A 61 -14.22 8.26 -1.83
CA ASN A 61 -14.59 6.98 -2.42
C ASN A 61 -16.11 6.81 -2.48
N TRP A 62 -16.82 7.08 -1.38
CA TRP A 62 -18.28 7.01 -1.33
C TRP A 62 -18.93 7.92 -2.38
N ASN A 63 -18.48 9.17 -2.49
CA ASN A 63 -19.02 10.13 -3.45
C ASN A 63 -18.87 9.67 -4.90
N TYR A 64 -17.74 9.02 -5.25
CA TYR A 64 -17.58 8.44 -6.57
C TYR A 64 -18.47 7.23 -6.79
N GLN A 65 -18.51 6.29 -5.84
CA GLN A 65 -19.28 5.05 -5.98
C GLN A 65 -20.80 5.29 -5.99
N SER A 66 -21.28 6.28 -5.24
CA SER A 66 -22.70 6.67 -5.20
C SER A 66 -23.10 7.60 -6.36
N ASN A 67 -22.12 8.28 -6.98
CA ASN A 67 -22.35 9.19 -8.10
C ASN A 67 -21.16 9.19 -9.06
N LEU A 68 -21.24 8.34 -10.09
CA LEU A 68 -20.18 8.04 -11.05
C LEU A 68 -19.96 9.17 -12.07
N THR A 69 -19.30 10.24 -11.64
CA THR A 69 -18.93 11.38 -12.48
C THR A 69 -17.41 11.57 -12.51
N GLU A 70 -16.89 12.15 -13.59
CA GLU A 70 -15.46 12.46 -13.72
C GLU A 70 -14.94 13.43 -12.63
N PRO A 71 -15.68 14.47 -12.20
CA PRO A 71 -15.29 15.28 -11.05
C PRO A 71 -15.11 14.45 -9.76
N ASN A 72 -16.03 13.53 -9.45
CA ASN A 72 -15.95 12.70 -8.25
C ASN A 72 -14.79 11.69 -8.35
N LYS A 73 -14.54 11.13 -9.54
CA LYS A 73 -13.39 10.28 -9.81
C LYS A 73 -12.08 11.02 -9.57
N LYS A 74 -11.94 12.25 -10.09
CA LYS A 74 -10.76 13.09 -9.89
C LYS A 74 -10.53 13.40 -8.41
N ALA A 75 -11.58 13.74 -7.68
CA ALA A 75 -11.50 13.97 -6.24
C ALA A 75 -11.04 12.71 -5.48
N MET A 76 -11.62 11.54 -5.76
CA MET A 76 -11.20 10.27 -5.17
C MET A 76 -9.72 9.95 -5.45
N VAL A 77 -9.28 10.08 -6.71
CA VAL A 77 -7.89 9.80 -7.09
C VAL A 77 -6.92 10.76 -6.39
N SER A 78 -7.25 12.05 -6.31
CA SER A 78 -6.40 13.01 -5.60
C SER A 78 -6.20 12.63 -4.14
N VAL A 79 -7.27 12.23 -3.43
CA VAL A 79 -7.17 11.84 -2.02
C VAL A 79 -6.37 10.55 -1.86
N LYS A 80 -6.56 9.56 -2.74
CA LYS A 80 -5.77 8.31 -2.73
C LYS A 80 -4.27 8.55 -2.95
N GLN A 81 -3.89 9.49 -3.80
CA GLN A 81 -2.49 9.85 -4.04
C GLN A 81 -1.82 10.44 -2.78
N PHE A 82 -2.53 11.25 -1.99
CA PHE A 82 -2.01 11.77 -0.73
C PHE A 82 -1.82 10.71 0.36
N GLN A 83 -2.46 9.54 0.25
CA GLN A 83 -2.30 8.44 1.21
C GLN A 83 -1.01 7.62 0.99
N GLY A 84 -0.33 7.79 -0.15
CA GLY A 84 0.85 6.99 -0.53
C GLY A 84 2.21 7.54 -0.12
N CYS A 85 2.30 8.79 0.39
CA CYS A 85 3.57 9.47 0.67
C CYS A 85 3.59 10.13 2.06
N GLY A 86 3.18 9.39 3.08
CA GLY A 86 3.20 9.83 4.48
C GLY A 86 4.15 8.97 5.32
N GLU A 87 5.42 8.94 4.94
CA GLU A 87 6.54 8.50 5.78
C GLU A 87 7.64 9.55 5.75
#